data_AF-A0A6G1L7X4-F1
#
_entry.id   AF-A0A6G1L7X4-F1
#
_cell.length_a   1.000
_cell.length_b   1.000
_cell.length_c   1.000
_cell.angle_alpha   90.00
_cell.angle_beta   90.00
_cell.angle_gamma   90.00
#
_symmetry.space_group_name_H-M   'P 1'
#
loop_
_entity.id
_entity.type
_entity.pdbx_description
1 polymer ?
#
loop_
_entity_poly.entity_id
_entity_poly.type
_entity_poly.pdbx_seq_one_letter_code
_entity_poly.pdbx_strand_id
1 'polypeptide(L)'
;MLLAPPPSRASALTTITALQGYVGGTRKRRFVIIQESRNDGRFSALPIITGFHNGAPRGVAKPGLIRENYSVIYTGRIAPNPTPEEAPRPLSGGGAEPGMLPNPIRVDTYAPTDALDPMSRLNYGSPHTFDRNINIRWFGRVHPDSMQHLIYQHRLVASRDAASGQQDARNTAARTISRQDPGSSNTAARRESRQDPGPNSSASPQSDAISEQELDAWLAQINATARQNNRAAVQLTPQQRAGVLASAQVRARFYQTLLQNWSRRRE
;
A
#
# COMPACT_ATOMS: atom_id res chain seq x y z
N MET A 1 18.65 -22.50 -18.84
CA MET A 1 18.03 -21.17 -18.64
C MET A 1 16.59 -21.26 -19.11
N LEU A 2 15.62 -21.45 -18.22
CA LEU A 2 14.20 -21.57 -18.58
C LEU A 2 13.53 -20.21 -18.42
N LEU A 3 13.24 -19.57 -19.56
CA LEU A 3 12.33 -18.45 -19.70
C LEU A 3 10.91 -18.96 -19.40
N ALA A 4 10.42 -18.73 -18.18
CA ALA A 4 9.01 -18.92 -17.88
C ALA A 4 8.21 -17.76 -18.53
N PRO A 5 7.12 -18.04 -19.27
CA PRO A 5 6.26 -16.98 -19.78
C PRO A 5 5.64 -16.19 -18.61
N PRO A 6 5.43 -14.87 -18.74
CA PRO A 6 4.86 -14.07 -17.66
C PRO A 6 3.41 -14.48 -17.41
N PRO A 7 2.97 -14.68 -16.15
CA PRO A 7 1.56 -14.86 -15.85
C PRO A 7 0.78 -13.57 -16.15
N SER A 8 -0.37 -13.73 -16.79
CA SER A 8 -1.29 -12.65 -17.12
C SER A 8 -1.89 -12.01 -15.86
N ARG A 9 -1.81 -10.67 -15.79
CA ARG A 9 -2.63 -9.73 -14.99
C ARG A 9 -2.77 -9.92 -13.46
N ALA A 10 -2.17 -10.94 -12.83
CA ALA A 10 -2.25 -11.17 -11.39
C ALA A 10 -1.04 -10.56 -10.65
N SER A 11 -1.28 -9.90 -9.50
CA SER A 11 -0.21 -9.44 -8.60
C SER A 11 0.56 -10.64 -8.06
N ALA A 12 1.81 -10.79 -8.51
CA ALA A 12 2.70 -11.86 -8.10
C ALA A 12 3.58 -11.43 -6.91
N LEU A 13 3.92 -12.37 -6.02
CA LEU A 13 4.86 -12.13 -4.94
C LEU A 13 6.27 -12.53 -5.37
N THR A 14 7.18 -11.58 -5.28
CA THR A 14 8.54 -11.71 -5.79
C THR A 14 9.55 -11.49 -4.66
N THR A 15 10.47 -12.43 -4.51
CA THR A 15 11.67 -12.24 -3.68
C THR A 15 12.73 -11.59 -4.54
N ILE A 16 13.11 -10.37 -4.19
CA ILE A 16 14.21 -9.64 -4.81
C ILE A 16 15.47 -9.90 -3.98
N THR A 17 16.46 -10.54 -4.61
CA THR A 17 17.80 -10.64 -4.03
C THR A 17 18.53 -9.37 -4.45
N ALA A 18 19.11 -8.63 -3.50
CA ALA A 18 19.84 -7.41 -3.81
C ALA A 18 20.85 -7.65 -4.95
N LEU A 19 20.83 -6.76 -5.95
CA LEU A 19 21.77 -6.80 -7.06
C LEU A 19 23.21 -6.76 -6.54
N GLN A 20 24.06 -7.49 -7.25
CA GLN A 20 25.49 -7.57 -7.05
C GLN A 20 26.10 -6.14 -7.04
N GLY A 21 26.54 -5.68 -5.87
CA GLY A 21 27.08 -4.33 -5.66
C GLY A 21 26.81 -3.73 -4.27
N TYR A 22 25.81 -4.22 -3.53
CA TYR A 22 25.61 -3.84 -2.12
C TYR A 22 26.57 -4.64 -1.21
N VAL A 23 27.72 -4.06 -0.89
CA VAL A 23 28.69 -4.58 0.09
C VAL A 23 28.13 -4.37 1.49
N GLY A 24 27.30 -5.30 1.95
CA GLY A 24 26.69 -5.23 3.29
C GLY A 24 25.52 -6.19 3.45
N GLY A 25 25.80 -7.49 3.63
CA GLY A 25 24.83 -8.52 4.02
C GLY A 25 23.67 -8.75 3.03
N THR A 26 23.76 -9.83 2.24
CA THR A 26 22.78 -10.27 1.22
C THR A 26 21.44 -10.75 1.81
N ARG A 27 20.75 -9.92 2.60
CA ARG A 27 19.39 -10.21 3.06
C ARG A 27 18.43 -10.08 1.88
N LYS A 28 17.95 -11.22 1.37
CA LYS A 28 16.86 -11.29 0.39
C LYS A 28 15.65 -10.51 0.92
N ARG A 29 15.09 -9.62 0.11
CA ARG A 29 13.89 -8.83 0.44
C ARG A 29 12.71 -9.36 -0.36
N ARG A 30 11.52 -9.37 0.24
CA ARG A 30 10.30 -9.82 -0.44
C ARG A 30 9.43 -8.61 -0.78
N PHE A 31 8.80 -8.65 -1.95
CA PHE A 31 7.97 -7.59 -2.48
C PHE A 31 6.73 -8.16 -3.17
N VAL A 32 5.59 -7.49 -3.05
CA VAL A 32 4.39 -7.75 -3.84
C VAL A 32 4.39 -6.85 -5.06
N ILE A 33 4.43 -7.41 -6.27
CA ILE A 33 4.30 -6.61 -7.49
C ILE A 33 2.85 -6.14 -7.61
N ILE A 34 2.64 -4.83 -7.70
CA ILE A 34 1.32 -4.20 -7.75
C ILE A 34 0.98 -3.59 -9.10
N GLN A 35 2.00 -3.20 -9.87
CA GLN A 35 1.81 -2.59 -11.18
C GLN A 35 3.02 -2.90 -12.05
N GLU A 36 2.76 -3.37 -13.27
CA GLU A 36 3.78 -3.44 -14.31
C GLU A 36 3.54 -2.27 -15.26
N SER A 37 4.56 -1.45 -15.49
CA SER A 37 4.48 -0.41 -16.51
C SER A 37 4.75 -1.05 -17.88
N ARG A 38 3.88 -0.73 -18.84
CA ARG A 38 3.89 -1.33 -20.18
C ARG A 38 4.99 -0.75 -21.08
N ASN A 39 5.39 0.49 -20.84
CA ASN A 39 6.12 1.27 -21.84
C ASN A 39 7.59 1.54 -21.48
N ASP A 40 7.93 1.59 -20.18
CA ASP A 40 9.27 2.01 -19.71
C ASP A 40 10.13 0.86 -19.19
N GLY A 41 9.64 -0.38 -19.30
CA GLY A 41 10.37 -1.54 -18.81
C GLY A 41 10.51 -1.60 -17.29
N ARG A 42 9.63 -0.93 -16.54
CA ARG A 42 9.66 -0.91 -15.07
C ARG A 42 8.44 -1.56 -14.44
N PHE A 43 8.53 -1.85 -13.15
CA PHE A 43 7.39 -2.29 -12.34
C PHE A 43 7.47 -1.70 -10.94
N SER A 44 6.30 -1.48 -10.33
CA SER A 44 6.15 -1.04 -8.95
C SER A 44 5.81 -2.22 -8.04
N ALA A 45 6.44 -2.26 -6.87
CA ALA A 45 6.23 -3.31 -5.89
C ALA A 45 6.24 -2.78 -4.45
N LEU A 46 5.43 -3.41 -3.60
CA LEU A 46 5.29 -3.07 -2.19
C LEU A 46 6.21 -3.95 -1.34
N PRO A 47 7.03 -3.40 -0.44
CA PRO A 47 7.93 -4.19 0.38
C PRO A 47 7.16 -4.95 1.46
N ILE A 48 7.60 -6.20 1.70
CA ILE A 48 7.25 -6.95 2.90
C ILE A 48 8.30 -6.68 3.96
N ILE A 49 7.86 -6.25 5.13
CA ILE A 49 8.72 -6.04 6.29
C ILE A 49 8.33 -6.99 7.43
N THR A 50 9.31 -7.49 8.17
CA THR A 50 9.07 -8.21 9.44
C THR A 50 9.38 -7.31 10.64
N GLY A 51 9.98 -6.13 10.40
CA GLY A 51 10.24 -5.13 11.43
C GLY A 51 11.17 -5.62 12.54
N PHE A 52 12.35 -6.15 12.21
CA PHE A 52 13.30 -6.59 13.25
C PHE A 52 13.82 -5.42 14.10
N HIS A 53 13.84 -5.60 15.41
CA HIS A 53 14.45 -4.70 16.39
C HIS A 53 15.12 -5.54 17.48
N ASN A 54 16.40 -5.26 17.77
CA ASN A 54 17.23 -6.02 18.70
C ASN A 54 17.22 -7.55 18.44
N GLY A 55 17.27 -7.94 17.16
CA GLY A 55 17.27 -9.35 16.74
C GLY A 55 15.91 -10.04 16.73
N ALA A 56 14.87 -9.44 17.32
CA ALA A 56 13.52 -10.02 17.36
C ALA A 56 12.58 -9.38 16.32
N PRO A 57 11.66 -10.15 15.71
CA PRO A 57 10.64 -9.60 14.83
C PRO A 57 9.62 -8.77 15.64
N ARG A 58 9.26 -7.58 15.14
CA ARG A 58 8.28 -6.68 15.81
C ARG A 58 7.14 -6.25 14.89
N GLY A 59 7.13 -6.64 13.61
CA GLY A 59 6.13 -6.20 12.65
C GLY A 59 6.03 -4.68 12.60
N VAL A 60 4.85 -4.12 12.83
CA VAL A 60 4.64 -2.66 12.89
C VAL A 60 4.91 -2.02 14.26
N ALA A 61 5.23 -2.80 15.29
CA ALA A 61 5.57 -2.27 16.61
C ALA A 61 6.95 -1.61 16.65
N LYS A 62 7.76 -1.75 15.59
CA LYS A 62 9.04 -1.06 15.45
C LYS A 62 8.82 0.47 15.50
N PRO A 63 9.59 1.22 16.31
CA PRO A 63 9.48 2.68 16.37
C PRO A 63 9.67 3.35 15.00
N GLY A 64 8.90 4.42 14.75
CA GLY A 64 8.97 5.23 13.53
C GLY A 64 8.13 4.70 12.35
N LEU A 65 7.38 3.61 12.52
CA LEU A 65 6.45 3.13 11.50
C LEU A 65 5.06 3.73 11.67
N ILE A 66 4.43 4.13 10.55
CA ILE A 66 3.04 4.60 10.50
C ILE A 66 2.14 3.38 10.29
N ARG A 67 1.53 2.86 11.36
CA ARG A 67 0.78 1.58 11.35
C ARG A 67 -0.30 1.51 10.28
N GLU A 68 -1.00 2.59 10.00
CA GLU A 68 -2.07 2.66 8.99
C GLU A 68 -1.61 2.50 7.54
N ASN A 69 -0.30 2.49 7.28
CA ASN A 69 0.27 2.20 5.96
C ASN A 69 0.57 0.71 5.78
N TYR A 70 0.18 -0.15 6.73
CA TYR A 70 0.53 -1.57 6.73
C TYR A 70 -0.69 -2.46 6.85
N SER A 71 -0.62 -3.64 6.25
CA SER A 71 -1.53 -4.76 6.53
C SER A 71 -0.73 -6.02 6.88
N VAL A 72 -1.40 -6.99 7.50
CA VAL A 72 -0.85 -8.34 7.68
C VAL A 72 -0.73 -9.01 6.31
N ILE A 73 0.41 -9.62 6.02
CA ILE A 73 0.59 -10.50 4.86
C ILE A 73 1.08 -11.87 5.32
N TYR A 74 0.46 -12.93 4.85
CA TYR A 74 0.67 -14.26 5.40
C TYR A 74 0.60 -15.36 4.36
N THR A 75 1.20 -16.49 4.70
CA THR A 75 1.07 -17.77 3.99
C THR A 75 0.25 -18.74 4.83
N GLY A 76 -0.45 -19.67 4.18
CA GLY A 76 -1.32 -20.63 4.86
C GLY A 76 -2.78 -20.21 4.88
N ARG A 77 -3.59 -20.86 5.72
CA ARG A 77 -5.06 -20.71 5.72
C ARG A 77 -5.59 -19.70 6.73
N ILE A 78 -4.83 -19.43 7.80
CA ILE A 78 -5.25 -18.61 8.92
C ILE A 78 -4.28 -17.44 9.02
N ALA A 79 -4.82 -16.21 8.99
CA ALA A 79 -4.02 -15.01 9.19
C ALA A 79 -3.57 -14.92 10.65
N PRO A 80 -2.30 -14.56 10.94
CA PRO A 80 -1.87 -14.29 12.29
C PRO A 80 -2.57 -13.04 12.82
N ASN A 81 -2.98 -13.08 14.08
CA ASN A 81 -3.51 -11.89 14.76
C ASN A 81 -2.37 -10.87 14.97
N PRO A 82 -2.64 -9.56 14.82
CA PRO A 82 -1.73 -8.52 15.28
C PRO A 82 -1.35 -8.74 16.74
N THR A 83 -0.08 -8.51 17.07
CA THR A 83 0.39 -8.58 18.45
C THR A 83 -0.14 -7.38 19.26
N PRO A 84 -0.22 -7.47 20.61
CA PRO A 84 -0.61 -6.34 21.44
C PRO A 84 0.24 -5.08 21.21
N GLU A 85 1.52 -5.25 20.88
CA GLU A 85 2.45 -4.14 20.60
C GLU A 85 2.18 -3.45 19.24
N GLU A 86 1.49 -4.15 18.34
CA GLU A 86 1.03 -3.62 17.05
C GLU A 86 -0.32 -2.93 17.14
N ALA A 87 -0.99 -3.00 18.30
CA ALA A 87 -2.25 -2.30 18.53
C ALA A 87 -2.07 -0.77 18.42
N PRO A 88 -3.14 -0.05 18.03
CA PRO A 88 -3.25 1.39 18.17
C PRO A 88 -2.77 1.89 19.54
N ARG A 89 -1.77 2.77 19.58
CA ARG A 89 -1.35 3.43 20.82
C ARG A 89 -2.28 4.58 21.17
N PRO A 90 -2.57 4.79 22.47
CA PRO A 90 -3.29 5.97 22.93
C PRO A 90 -2.46 7.24 22.66
N LEU A 91 -3.15 8.32 22.30
CA LEU A 91 -2.57 9.64 22.09
C LEU A 91 -2.73 10.51 23.34
N SER A 92 -1.76 11.37 23.64
CA SER A 92 -1.75 12.23 24.85
C SER A 92 -2.94 13.18 24.98
N GLY A 93 -3.67 13.44 23.88
CA GLY A 93 -4.86 14.30 23.85
C GLY A 93 -6.21 13.57 23.97
N GLY A 94 -6.20 12.27 24.29
CA GLY A 94 -7.39 11.42 24.21
C GLY A 94 -7.60 10.90 22.79
N GLY A 95 -7.89 9.61 22.66
CA GLY A 95 -7.98 8.90 21.38
C GLY A 95 -6.82 7.93 21.17
N ALA A 96 -6.80 7.28 20.01
CA ALA A 96 -5.76 6.33 19.62
C ALA A 96 -5.27 6.61 18.20
N GLU A 97 -3.99 6.32 17.94
CA GLU A 97 -3.44 6.40 16.60
C GLU A 97 -4.16 5.41 15.66
N PRO A 98 -4.23 5.67 14.36
CA PRO A 98 -4.76 4.71 13.40
C PRO A 98 -4.03 3.35 13.47
N GLY A 99 -4.80 2.27 13.50
CA GLY A 99 -4.28 0.90 13.45
C GLY A 99 -3.85 0.47 12.05
N MET A 100 -3.38 -0.78 11.93
CA MET A 100 -3.15 -1.40 10.63
C MET A 100 -4.42 -1.48 9.78
N LEU A 101 -4.22 -1.58 8.47
CA LEU A 101 -5.30 -1.81 7.52
C LEU A 101 -5.97 -3.19 7.79
N PRO A 102 -7.30 -3.26 7.70
CA PRO A 102 -8.08 -4.33 8.33
C PRO A 102 -8.03 -5.66 7.59
N ASN A 103 -7.66 -5.68 6.30
CA ASN A 103 -7.79 -6.87 5.47
C ASN A 103 -6.42 -7.53 5.25
N PRO A 104 -6.16 -8.70 5.85
CA PRO A 104 -4.90 -9.41 5.65
C PRO A 104 -4.79 -9.94 4.21
N ILE A 105 -3.57 -9.92 3.67
CA ILE A 105 -3.26 -10.39 2.32
C ILE A 105 -2.71 -11.81 2.39
N ARG A 106 -3.45 -12.78 1.86
CA ARG A 106 -3.00 -14.17 1.75
C ARG A 106 -2.13 -14.36 0.51
N VAL A 107 -1.08 -15.15 0.64
CA VAL A 107 -0.21 -15.57 -0.45
C VAL A 107 -0.19 -17.10 -0.53
N ASP A 108 -0.41 -17.62 -1.74
CA ASP A 108 -0.17 -19.01 -2.07
C ASP A 108 1.27 -19.15 -2.58
N THR A 109 2.08 -19.94 -1.87
CA THR A 109 3.49 -20.16 -2.23
C THR A 109 3.64 -21.17 -3.35
N TYR A 110 4.68 -21.02 -4.17
CA TYR A 110 4.99 -22.00 -5.21
C TYR A 110 5.66 -23.26 -4.63
N ALA A 111 6.50 -23.09 -3.60
CA ALA A 111 7.10 -24.19 -2.87
C ALA A 111 6.37 -24.38 -1.52
N PRO A 112 5.97 -25.60 -1.15
CA PRO A 112 5.25 -25.86 0.10
C PRO A 112 6.09 -25.60 1.35
N THR A 113 7.43 -25.62 1.23
CA THR A 113 8.37 -25.29 2.30
C THR A 113 8.57 -23.79 2.49
N ASP A 114 8.19 -22.97 1.51
CA ASP A 114 8.32 -21.52 1.61
C ASP A 114 7.17 -20.98 2.47
N ALA A 115 7.51 -20.20 3.50
CA ALA A 115 6.55 -19.54 4.37
C ALA A 115 7.00 -18.10 4.69
N LEU A 116 6.02 -17.22 4.88
CA LEU A 116 6.26 -15.89 5.44
C LEU A 116 6.33 -15.99 6.96
N ASP A 117 7.17 -15.15 7.56
CA ASP A 117 7.22 -15.00 9.01
C ASP A 117 5.85 -14.46 9.51
N PRO A 118 5.29 -14.96 10.63
CA PRO A 118 4.02 -14.47 11.17
C PRO A 118 3.97 -12.96 11.45
N MET A 119 5.14 -12.32 11.66
CA MET A 119 5.30 -10.87 11.83
C MET A 119 5.50 -10.12 10.51
N SER A 120 5.32 -10.77 9.37
CA SER A 120 5.40 -10.12 8.05
C SER A 120 4.23 -9.18 7.82
N ARG A 121 4.54 -7.96 7.37
CA ARG A 121 3.60 -6.87 7.09
C ARG A 121 3.87 -6.31 5.71
N LEU A 122 2.82 -6.02 4.97
CA LEU A 122 2.92 -5.39 3.66
C LEU A 122 2.89 -3.88 3.83
N ASN A 123 3.92 -3.17 3.36
CA ASN A 123 3.99 -1.72 3.43
C ASN A 123 3.41 -1.09 2.16
N TYR A 124 2.32 -0.35 2.29
CA TYR A 124 1.71 0.40 1.19
C TYR A 124 2.27 1.82 1.03
N GLY A 125 2.84 2.40 2.10
CA GLY A 125 3.34 3.78 2.11
C GLY A 125 4.78 3.92 1.60
N SER A 126 5.37 2.88 1.03
CA SER A 126 6.71 2.96 0.43
C SER A 126 6.81 2.07 -0.82
N PRO A 127 6.03 2.36 -1.88
CA PRO A 127 6.16 1.64 -3.13
C PRO A 127 7.56 1.84 -3.72
N HIS A 128 8.14 0.76 -4.22
CA HIS A 128 9.43 0.77 -4.90
C HIS A 128 9.24 0.50 -6.39
N THR A 129 9.91 1.30 -7.22
CA THR A 129 10.01 1.05 -8.66
C THR A 129 11.31 0.34 -8.96
N PHE A 130 11.21 -0.73 -9.75
CA PHE A 130 12.34 -1.54 -10.20
C PHE A 130 12.37 -1.58 -11.73
N ASP A 131 13.58 -1.66 -12.29
CA ASP A 131 13.76 -2.02 -13.69
C ASP A 131 13.50 -3.53 -13.90
N ARG A 132 13.11 -3.93 -15.11
CA ARG A 132 12.89 -5.35 -15.45
C ARG A 132 14.16 -6.21 -15.39
N ASN A 133 15.34 -5.60 -15.49
CA ASN A 133 16.62 -6.31 -15.54
C ASN A 133 17.18 -6.67 -14.15
N ILE A 134 16.31 -6.99 -13.19
CA ILE A 134 16.73 -7.41 -11.86
C ILE A 134 16.57 -8.91 -11.66
N ASN A 135 17.49 -9.51 -10.91
CA ASN A 135 17.41 -10.92 -10.56
C ASN A 135 16.34 -11.17 -9.50
N ILE A 136 15.28 -11.86 -9.90
CA ILE A 136 14.15 -12.18 -9.04
C ILE A 136 13.98 -13.68 -8.83
N ARG A 137 13.59 -14.07 -7.62
CA ARG A 137 13.05 -15.39 -7.33
C ARG A 137 11.55 -15.25 -7.05
N TRP A 138 10.74 -15.95 -7.83
CA TRP A 138 9.30 -16.06 -7.57
C TRP A 138 9.06 -16.83 -6.26
N PHE A 139 8.28 -16.25 -5.35
CA PHE A 139 7.92 -16.88 -4.08
C PHE A 139 6.52 -17.50 -4.13
N GLY A 140 5.59 -16.79 -4.77
CA GLY A 140 4.20 -17.21 -4.85
C GLY A 140 3.33 -16.20 -5.58
N ARG A 141 2.03 -16.34 -5.39
CA ARG A 141 1.00 -15.44 -5.92
C ARG A 141 0.09 -14.98 -4.79
N VAL A 142 -0.42 -13.76 -4.88
CA VAL A 142 -1.47 -13.31 -3.96
C VAL A 142 -2.72 -14.14 -4.21
N HIS A 143 -3.34 -14.62 -3.14
CA HIS A 143 -4.56 -15.44 -3.25
C HIS A 143 -5.68 -14.60 -3.90
N PRO A 144 -6.49 -15.17 -4.82
CA PRO A 144 -7.54 -14.43 -5.52
C PRO A 144 -8.46 -13.61 -4.58
N ASP A 145 -8.91 -14.21 -3.48
CA ASP A 145 -9.76 -13.54 -2.48
C ASP A 145 -9.09 -12.34 -1.78
N SER A 146 -7.76 -12.24 -1.83
CA SER A 146 -7.00 -11.13 -1.26
C SER A 146 -6.67 -10.04 -2.29
N MET A 147 -6.86 -10.29 -3.58
CA MET A 147 -6.51 -9.34 -4.65
C MET A 147 -7.27 -8.03 -4.53
N GLN A 148 -8.58 -8.08 -4.27
CA GLN A 148 -9.39 -6.86 -4.12
C GLN A 148 -8.97 -6.07 -2.89
N HIS A 149 -8.68 -6.75 -1.77
CA HIS A 149 -8.16 -6.09 -0.57
C HIS A 149 -6.81 -5.43 -0.81
N LEU A 150 -5.91 -6.09 -1.54
CA LEU A 150 -4.61 -5.55 -1.92
C LEU A 150 -4.76 -4.24 -2.70
N ILE A 151 -5.58 -4.26 -3.76
CA ILE A 151 -5.81 -3.10 -4.63
C ILE A 151 -6.45 -1.96 -3.86
N TYR A 152 -7.49 -2.24 -3.06
CA TYR A 152 -8.18 -1.23 -2.27
C TYR A 152 -7.24 -0.57 -1.25
N GLN A 153 -6.53 -1.36 -0.47
CA GLN A 153 -5.61 -0.86 0.57
C GLN A 153 -4.46 -0.05 -0.04
N HIS A 154 -3.94 -0.47 -1.20
CA HIS A 154 -2.94 0.29 -1.94
C HIS A 154 -3.46 1.66 -2.37
N ARG A 155 -4.63 1.71 -3.01
CA ARG A 155 -5.25 2.97 -3.45
C ARG A 155 -5.57 3.90 -2.28
N LEU A 156 -6.08 3.32 -1.18
CA LEU A 156 -6.41 4.07 0.03
C LEU A 156 -5.18 4.81 0.56
N VAL A 157 -4.03 4.12 0.70
CA VAL A 157 -2.80 4.75 1.19
C VAL A 157 -2.24 5.75 0.18
N ALA A 158 -2.20 5.39 -1.11
CA ALA A 158 -1.73 6.30 -2.16
C ALA A 158 -2.53 7.62 -2.21
N SER A 159 -3.85 7.57 -1.97
CA SER A 159 -4.72 8.76 -1.92
C SER A 159 -4.43 9.67 -0.73
N ARG A 160 -3.97 9.12 0.40
CA ARG A 160 -3.59 9.90 1.58
C ARG A 160 -2.31 10.67 1.31
N ASP A 161 -1.32 10.00 0.72
CA ASP A 161 -0.03 10.59 0.39
C ASP A 161 -0.19 11.73 -0.63
N ALA A 162 -1.09 11.57 -1.61
CA ALA A 162 -1.44 12.62 -2.56
C ALA A 162 -2.11 13.83 -1.88
N ALA A 163 -3.00 13.60 -0.91
CA ALA A 163 -3.68 14.67 -0.18
C ALA A 163 -2.73 15.44 0.75
N SER A 164 -1.81 14.77 1.45
CA SER A 164 -0.81 15.42 2.30
C SER A 164 0.18 16.24 1.47
N GLY A 165 0.64 15.71 0.33
CA GLY A 165 1.54 16.44 -0.57
C GLY A 165 0.92 17.73 -1.14
N GLN A 166 -0.39 17.76 -1.37
CA GLN A 166 -1.10 18.98 -1.78
C GLN A 166 -1.23 20.01 -0.65
N GLN A 167 -1.39 19.57 0.60
CA GLN A 167 -1.44 20.48 1.75
C GLN A 167 -0.07 21.13 2.02
N ASP A 168 1.02 20.36 1.94
CA ASP A 168 2.37 20.89 2.11
C ASP A 168 2.74 21.88 0.99
N ALA A 169 2.35 21.58 -0.26
CA ALA A 169 2.54 22.48 -1.39
C ALA A 169 1.71 23.78 -1.26
N ARG A 170 0.44 23.69 -0.82
CA ARG A 170 -0.42 24.86 -0.57
C ARG A 170 0.07 25.71 0.60
N ASN A 171 0.51 25.10 1.70
CA ASN A 171 1.05 25.82 2.86
C ASN A 171 2.40 26.49 2.53
N THR A 172 3.21 25.88 1.68
CA THR A 172 4.44 26.49 1.16
C THR A 172 4.14 27.67 0.24
N ALA A 173 3.16 27.54 -0.66
CA ALA A 173 2.73 28.64 -1.54
C ALA A 173 2.11 29.81 -0.75
N ALA A 174 1.30 29.55 0.27
CA ALA A 174 0.70 30.58 1.12
C ALA A 174 1.75 31.37 1.94
N ARG A 175 2.83 30.71 2.37
CA ARG A 175 3.94 31.38 3.07
C ARG A 175 4.82 32.24 2.15
N THR A 176 4.93 31.88 0.87
CA THR A 176 5.66 32.68 -0.13
C THR A 176 4.91 33.96 -0.51
N ILE A 177 3.57 33.96 -0.49
CA ILE A 177 2.75 35.13 -0.81
C ILE A 177 2.71 36.16 0.34
N SER A 178 2.95 35.74 1.59
CA SER A 178 2.97 36.64 2.76
C SER A 178 4.31 37.35 3.02
N ARG A 179 5.33 37.17 2.14
CA ARG A 179 6.59 37.92 2.17
C ARG A 179 6.70 38.87 0.98
N GLN A 180 5.75 39.79 0.86
CA GLN A 180 5.92 41.02 0.10
C GLN A 180 5.73 42.18 1.06
N ASP A 181 6.79 42.50 1.80
CA ASP A 181 6.92 43.82 2.42
C ASP A 181 7.36 44.83 1.35
N PRO A 182 6.69 45.99 1.25
CA PRO A 182 7.08 47.05 0.35
C PRO A 182 8.13 47.94 1.04
N GLY A 183 9.38 47.87 0.60
CA GLY A 183 10.34 48.95 0.89
C GLY A 183 11.78 48.53 1.10
N SER A 184 12.55 48.49 0.02
CA SER A 184 13.88 49.14 0.02
C SER A 184 14.50 49.10 -1.37
N SER A 185 14.65 50.29 -1.93
CA SER A 185 15.50 50.63 -3.06
C SER A 185 16.97 50.59 -2.68
N ASN A 186 17.83 49.96 -3.51
CA ASN A 186 18.90 50.66 -4.25
C ASN A 186 19.81 49.69 -5.02
N THR A 187 19.78 49.85 -6.35
CA THR A 187 20.93 50.07 -7.25
C THR A 187 22.33 49.58 -6.80
N ALA A 188 22.91 48.59 -7.50
CA ALA A 188 23.71 48.79 -8.72
C ALA A 188 24.76 47.67 -8.94
N ALA A 189 24.90 47.32 -10.23
CA ALA A 189 26.07 46.76 -10.91
C ALA A 189 26.50 45.30 -10.62
N ARG A 190 26.44 44.45 -11.66
CA ARG A 190 27.56 44.21 -12.61
C ARG A 190 27.39 42.83 -13.31
N ARG A 191 27.49 42.84 -14.66
CA ARG A 191 27.98 41.82 -15.63
C ARG A 191 28.16 40.37 -15.10
N GLU A 192 27.79 39.31 -15.80
CA GLU A 192 28.12 38.98 -17.20
C GLU A 192 27.36 37.71 -17.66
N SER A 193 27.26 37.59 -18.98
CA SER A 193 26.72 36.52 -19.84
C SER A 193 26.91 35.05 -19.42
N ARG A 194 25.87 34.23 -19.65
CA ARG A 194 25.97 32.92 -20.34
C ARG A 194 24.60 32.46 -20.86
N GLN A 195 24.59 32.13 -22.16
CA GLN A 195 23.52 31.44 -22.86
C GLN A 195 23.47 29.96 -22.42
N ASP A 196 22.27 29.38 -22.28
CA ASP A 196 21.95 28.04 -22.78
C ASP A 196 20.43 27.73 -22.68
N PRO A 197 19.92 26.74 -23.44
CA PRO A 197 18.56 26.74 -23.97
C PRO A 197 17.58 25.83 -23.23
N GLY A 198 16.30 26.19 -23.33
CA GLY A 198 15.22 25.24 -23.62
C GLY A 198 14.60 24.44 -22.46
N PRO A 199 13.33 24.02 -22.61
CA PRO A 199 12.39 23.92 -21.50
C PRO A 199 12.32 22.51 -20.92
N ASN A 200 12.32 22.39 -19.59
CA ASN A 200 11.90 21.15 -18.94
C ASN A 200 10.50 21.36 -18.37
N SER A 201 9.51 20.96 -19.16
CA SER A 201 8.13 20.79 -18.76
C SER A 201 8.08 19.79 -17.61
N SER A 202 7.85 20.30 -16.39
CA SER A 202 7.41 19.51 -15.25
C SER A 202 6.02 18.95 -15.56
N ALA A 203 5.99 17.76 -16.16
CA ALA A 203 4.80 16.92 -16.19
C ALA A 203 4.49 16.51 -14.74
N SER A 204 3.60 17.27 -14.11
CA SER A 204 2.87 16.83 -12.93
C SER A 204 2.27 15.45 -13.24
N PRO A 205 2.46 14.42 -12.40
CA PRO A 205 1.70 13.19 -12.55
C PRO A 205 0.22 13.56 -12.36
N GLN A 206 -0.56 13.48 -13.44
CA GLN A 206 -2.01 13.51 -13.35
C GLN A 206 -2.39 12.37 -12.42
N SER A 207 -2.77 12.73 -11.20
CA SER A 207 -3.38 11.81 -10.25
C SER A 207 -4.71 11.39 -10.85
N ASP A 208 -4.80 10.14 -11.30
CA ASP A 208 -6.06 9.47 -11.63
C ASP A 208 -6.88 9.30 -10.34
N ALA A 209 -7.39 10.41 -9.82
CA ALA A 209 -8.33 10.42 -8.72
C ALA A 209 -9.64 9.80 -9.23
N ILE A 210 -9.96 8.61 -8.73
CA ILE A 210 -11.15 7.85 -9.08
C ILE A 210 -12.38 8.70 -8.77
N SER A 211 -13.26 8.86 -9.75
CA SER A 211 -14.50 9.62 -9.60
C SER A 211 -15.44 8.94 -8.60
N GLU A 212 -16.32 9.71 -7.96
CA GLU A 212 -17.29 9.20 -6.99
C GLU A 212 -18.22 8.14 -7.63
N GLN A 213 -18.53 8.29 -8.92
CA GLN A 213 -19.28 7.30 -9.70
C GLN A 213 -18.53 5.98 -9.88
N GLU A 214 -17.20 6.02 -10.08
CA GLU A 214 -16.38 4.80 -10.16
C GLU A 214 -16.27 4.12 -8.79
N LEU A 215 -16.26 4.89 -7.70
CA LEU A 215 -16.31 4.36 -6.34
C LEU A 215 -17.66 3.67 -6.05
N ASP A 216 -18.78 4.27 -6.45
CA ASP A 216 -20.11 3.70 -6.27
C ASP A 216 -20.34 2.45 -7.14
N ALA A 217 -19.92 2.49 -8.41
CA ALA A 217 -19.94 1.32 -9.29
C ALA A 217 -19.10 0.17 -8.70
N TRP A 218 -17.97 0.50 -8.07
CA TRP A 218 -17.12 -0.46 -7.39
C TRP A 218 -17.76 -1.05 -6.11
N LEU A 219 -18.41 -0.23 -5.29
CA LEU A 219 -19.17 -0.68 -4.11
C LEU A 219 -20.34 -1.61 -4.50
N ALA A 220 -21.03 -1.30 -5.61
CA ALA A 220 -22.07 -2.15 -6.16
C ALA A 220 -21.52 -3.53 -6.58
N GLN A 221 -20.34 -3.56 -7.20
CA GLN A 221 -19.69 -4.81 -7.62
C GLN A 221 -19.23 -5.67 -6.43
N ILE A 222 -18.78 -5.06 -5.34
CA ILE A 222 -18.47 -5.76 -4.08
C ILE A 222 -19.72 -6.44 -3.51
N ASN A 223 -20.83 -5.70 -3.44
CA ASN A 223 -22.09 -6.24 -2.93
C ASN A 223 -22.62 -7.38 -3.81
N ALA A 224 -22.46 -7.30 -5.12
CA ALA A 224 -22.80 -8.39 -6.05
C ALA A 224 -21.93 -9.64 -5.82
N THR A 225 -20.62 -9.46 -5.65
CA THR A 225 -19.67 -10.56 -5.40
C THR A 225 -19.93 -11.22 -4.03
N ALA A 226 -20.21 -10.42 -3.00
CA ALA A 226 -20.60 -10.93 -1.69
C ALA A 226 -21.91 -11.75 -1.73
N ARG A 227 -22.90 -11.31 -2.52
CA ARG A 227 -24.14 -12.07 -2.76
C ARG A 227 -23.87 -13.39 -3.48
N GLN A 228 -22.95 -13.41 -4.45
CA GLN A 228 -22.57 -14.64 -5.15
C GLN A 228 -21.85 -15.62 -4.22
N ASN A 229 -20.93 -15.13 -3.38
CA ASN A 229 -20.25 -15.94 -2.38
C ASN A 229 -21.22 -16.48 -1.31
N ASN A 230 -22.22 -15.67 -0.90
CA ASN A 230 -23.29 -16.13 -0.02
C ASN A 230 -24.18 -17.20 -0.67
N ARG A 231 -24.46 -17.10 -1.98
CA ARG A 231 -25.16 -18.16 -2.72
C ARG A 231 -24.34 -19.45 -2.79
N ALA A 232 -23.03 -19.37 -3.01
CA ALA A 232 -22.15 -20.52 -2.95
C ALA A 232 -22.09 -21.15 -1.54
N ALA A 233 -22.19 -20.31 -0.48
CA ALA A 233 -22.26 -20.79 0.89
C ALA A 233 -23.57 -21.55 1.22
N VAL A 234 -24.63 -21.42 0.41
CA VAL A 234 -25.83 -22.25 0.52
C VAL A 234 -25.54 -23.73 0.18
N GLN A 235 -24.41 -24.04 -0.45
CA GLN A 235 -24.02 -25.44 -0.68
C GLN A 235 -23.10 -26.01 0.40
N LEU A 236 -22.69 -25.19 1.39
CA LEU A 236 -21.83 -25.62 2.49
C LEU A 236 -22.62 -26.29 3.61
N THR A 237 -21.96 -27.19 4.33
CA THR A 237 -22.52 -27.85 5.53
C THR A 237 -22.79 -26.82 6.64
N PRO A 238 -23.71 -27.09 7.59
CA PRO A 238 -24.05 -26.16 8.67
C PRO A 238 -22.83 -25.69 9.49
N GLN A 239 -21.85 -26.56 9.70
CA GLN A 239 -20.61 -26.27 10.42
C GLN A 239 -19.66 -25.33 9.64
N GLN A 240 -19.64 -25.44 8.31
CA GLN A 240 -18.85 -24.56 7.43
C GLN A 240 -19.53 -23.20 7.21
N ARG A 241 -20.87 -23.14 7.21
CA ARG A 241 -21.63 -21.89 7.08
C ARG A 241 -21.43 -20.94 8.24
N ALA A 242 -21.33 -21.45 9.47
CA ALA A 242 -21.19 -20.62 10.67
C ALA A 242 -19.91 -19.75 10.64
N GLY A 243 -18.78 -20.30 10.17
CA GLY A 243 -17.52 -19.55 10.04
C GLY A 243 -17.55 -18.49 8.94
N VAL A 244 -18.21 -18.77 7.82
CA VAL A 244 -18.32 -17.83 6.69
C VAL A 244 -19.25 -16.67 7.04
N LEU A 245 -20.41 -16.93 7.64
CA LEU A 245 -21.40 -15.91 8.00
C LEU A 245 -20.90 -14.96 9.11
N ALA A 246 -20.17 -15.47 10.11
CA ALA A 246 -19.55 -14.65 11.13
C ALA A 246 -18.56 -13.65 10.52
N SER A 247 -17.75 -14.09 9.55
CA SER A 247 -16.79 -13.22 8.85
C SER A 247 -17.46 -12.20 7.91
N ALA A 248 -18.63 -12.52 7.36
CA ALA A 248 -19.37 -11.64 6.45
C ALA A 248 -20.13 -10.55 7.21
N GLN A 249 -20.72 -10.87 8.37
CA GLN A 249 -21.42 -9.89 9.21
C GLN A 249 -20.47 -8.88 9.85
N VAL A 250 -19.29 -9.31 10.28
CA VAL A 250 -18.23 -8.40 10.79
C VAL A 250 -17.77 -7.45 9.68
N ARG A 251 -17.57 -7.95 8.45
CA ARG A 251 -17.25 -7.12 7.29
C ARG A 251 -18.36 -6.12 6.96
N ALA A 252 -19.62 -6.55 6.91
CA ALA A 252 -20.75 -5.68 6.60
C ALA A 252 -20.94 -4.54 7.61
N ARG A 253 -20.81 -4.83 8.92
CA ARG A 253 -20.88 -3.79 9.95
C ARG A 253 -19.73 -2.80 9.84
N PHE A 254 -18.53 -3.27 9.55
CA PHE A 254 -17.36 -2.41 9.37
C PHE A 254 -17.52 -1.44 8.18
N TYR A 255 -18.03 -1.92 7.04
CA TYR A 255 -18.30 -1.04 5.88
C TYR A 255 -19.39 -0.01 6.17
N GLN A 256 -20.45 -0.37 6.90
CA GLN A 256 -21.47 0.60 7.33
C GLN A 256 -20.89 1.68 8.25
N THR A 257 -20.00 1.32 9.18
CA THR A 257 -19.34 2.29 10.06
C THR A 257 -18.39 3.22 9.29
N LEU A 258 -17.65 2.70 8.31
CA LEU A 258 -16.79 3.53 7.46
C LEU A 258 -17.60 4.53 6.62
N LEU A 259 -18.73 4.11 6.04
CA LEU A 259 -19.61 5.00 5.28
C LEU A 259 -20.21 6.09 6.18
N GLN A 260 -20.68 5.73 7.38
CA GLN A 260 -21.21 6.71 8.35
C GLN A 260 -20.17 7.74 8.79
N ASN A 261 -18.94 7.30 9.05
CA ASN A 261 -17.84 8.19 9.47
C ASN A 261 -17.36 9.09 8.33
N TRP A 262 -17.47 8.62 7.09
CA TRP A 262 -17.12 9.41 5.92
C TRP A 262 -18.17 10.49 5.63
N SER A 263 -19.46 10.18 5.75
CA SER A 263 -20.54 11.18 5.61
C SER A 263 -20.44 12.30 6.64
N ARG A 264 -20.07 11.99 7.90
CA ARG A 264 -19.90 13.01 8.96
C ARG A 264 -18.71 13.95 8.78
N ARG A 265 -17.74 13.63 7.92
CA ARG A 265 -16.59 14.52 7.64
C ARG A 265 -16.88 15.55 6.54
N ARG A 266 -18.05 15.47 5.91
CA ARG A 266 -18.51 16.42 4.88
C ARG A 266 -19.46 17.51 5.42
N GLU A 267 -19.96 17.35 6.65
CA GLU A 267 -20.73 18.36 7.40
C GLU A 267 -19.79 19.18 8.28
#